data_AF-A0A3D3ZAD3-F1
#
_entry.id   AF-A0A3D3ZAD3-F1
#
_cell.length_a   1.000
_cell.length_b   1.000
_cell.length_c   1.000
_cell.angle_alpha   90.00
_cell.angle_beta   90.00
_cell.angle_gamma   90.00
#
_symmetry.space_group_name_H-M   'P 1'
#
loop_
_entity.id
_entity.type
_entity.pdbx_description
1 polymer ?
#
loop_
_entity_poly.entity_id
_entity_poly.type
_entity_poly.pdbx_seq_one_letter_code
_entity_poly.pdbx_strand_id
1 'polypeptide(L)' 'GRRPGDLPTCYADPAKSARVLGWKAEKNLEDMCRDSWNWQSKNPMGYGE' A
#
# COMPACT_ATOMS: atom_id res chain seq x y z
N GLY A 1 16.58 -13.27 2.49
CA GLY A 1 17.33 -12.05 2.84
C GLY A 1 16.96 -10.93 1.90
N ARG A 2 17.40 -9.69 2.17
CA ARG A 2 17.16 -8.54 1.27
C ARG A 2 17.86 -8.77 -0.07
N ARG A 3 17.25 -8.33 -1.16
CA ARG A 3 17.81 -8.50 -2.51
C ARG A 3 18.90 -7.44 -2.75
N PRO A 4 19.91 -7.72 -3.60
CA PRO A 4 20.86 -6.70 -4.01
C PRO A 4 20.14 -5.46 -4.55
N GLY A 5 20.48 -4.28 -4.04
CA GLY A 5 19.86 -3.00 -4.42
C GLY A 5 18.74 -2.51 -3.51
N ASP A 6 18.25 -3.30 -2.56
CA ASP A 6 17.24 -2.82 -1.61
C ASP A 6 17.85 -1.77 -0.64
N LEU A 7 17.16 -0.64 -0.43
CA LEU A 7 17.53 0.39 0.56
C LEU A 7 16.95 0.10 1.97
N PRO A 8 17.68 0.39 3.07
CA PRO A 8 17.25 0.02 4.42
C PRO A 8 15.87 0.57 4.82
N THR A 9 15.60 1.84 4.49
CA THR A 9 14.35 2.53 4.78
C THR A 9 14.04 3.56 3.70
N CYS A 10 12.75 3.77 3.40
CA CYS A 10 12.28 4.80 2.50
C CYS A 10 10.81 5.11 2.83
N TYR A 11 10.50 6.38 3.09
CA TYR A 11 9.14 6.87 3.38
C TYR A 11 9.01 8.33 2.94
N ALA A 12 7.77 8.82 2.84
CA ALA A 12 7.47 10.15 2.33
C ALA A 12 6.97 11.10 3.43
N ASP A 13 7.27 12.40 3.28
CA ASP A 13 6.53 13.49 3.92
C ASP A 13 5.39 13.93 2.98
N PRO A 14 4.11 13.67 3.32
CA PRO A 14 2.97 13.98 2.45
C PRO A 14 2.46 15.43 2.56
N ALA A 15 3.11 16.30 3.35
CA ALA A 15 2.62 17.65 3.63
C ALA A 15 2.34 18.48 2.37
N LYS A 16 3.14 18.33 1.32
CA LYS A 16 2.94 19.06 0.05
C LYS A 16 1.63 18.65 -0.65
N SER A 17 1.34 17.35 -0.72
CA SER A 17 0.11 16.85 -1.34
C SER A 17 -1.13 17.32 -0.57
N ALA A 18 -1.08 17.30 0.75
CA ALA A 18 -2.16 17.83 1.59
C ALA A 18 -2.42 19.31 1.33
N ARG A 19 -1.36 20.13 1.25
CA ARG A 19 -1.50 21.58 1.03
C ARG A 19 -1.99 21.95 -0.37
N VAL A 20 -1.46 21.29 -1.41
CA VAL A 20 -1.70 21.70 -2.80
C VAL A 20 -2.94 21.03 -3.39
N LEU A 21 -3.16 19.76 -3.04
CA LEU A 21 -4.24 18.95 -3.62
C LEU A 21 -5.43 18.80 -2.67
N GLY A 22 -5.29 19.21 -1.40
CA GLY A 22 -6.28 18.89 -0.37
C GLY A 22 -6.41 17.40 -0.09
N TRP A 23 -5.45 16.59 -0.54
CA TRP A 23 -5.52 15.12 -0.51
C TRP A 23 -4.61 14.52 0.56
N LYS A 24 -5.10 13.48 1.24
CA LYS A 24 -4.36 12.69 2.23
C LYS A 24 -4.74 11.21 2.12
N ALA A 25 -3.76 10.32 2.31
CA ALA A 25 -4.06 8.89 2.50
C ALA A 25 -4.73 8.67 3.87
N GLU A 26 -5.90 8.04 3.88
CA GLU A 26 -6.73 7.87 5.09
C GLU A 26 -6.68 6.47 5.68
N LYS A 27 -6.28 5.46 4.90
CA LYS A 27 -6.24 4.06 5.31
C LYS A 27 -4.92 3.73 5.99
N ASN A 28 -4.98 2.93 7.04
CA ASN A 28 -3.81 2.47 7.79
C ASN A 28 -3.32 1.09 7.28
N LEU A 29 -2.28 0.56 7.91
CA LEU A 29 -1.71 -0.73 7.52
C LEU A 29 -2.67 -1.90 7.72
N GLU A 30 -3.50 -1.87 8.77
CA GLU A 30 -4.48 -2.92 9.06
C GLU A 30 -5.57 -2.97 7.98
N ASP A 31 -6.03 -1.80 7.54
CA ASP A 31 -6.97 -1.68 6.43
C ASP A 31 -6.41 -2.31 5.16
N MET A 32 -5.17 -1.95 4.81
CA MET A 32 -4.49 -2.47 3.64
C MET A 32 -4.36 -4.01 3.69
N CYS A 33 -3.95 -4.56 4.84
CA CYS A 33 -3.80 -6.00 5.03
C CYS A 33 -5.16 -6.73 4.95
N ARG A 34 -6.19 -6.20 5.60
CA ARG A 34 -7.54 -6.78 5.59
C ARG A 34 -8.13 -6.80 4.19
N ASP A 35 -8.03 -5.68 3.48
CA ASP A 35 -8.62 -5.55 2.14
C ASP A 35 -7.89 -6.45 1.14
N SER A 36 -6.55 -6.54 1.23
CA SER A 36 -5.72 -7.45 0.44
C SER A 36 -6.06 -8.92 0.71
N TRP A 37 -6.20 -9.31 1.99
CA TRP A 37 -6.57 -10.66 2.37
C TRP A 37 -7.97 -11.03 1.89
N ASN A 38 -8.94 -10.14 2.03
CA ASN A 38 -10.30 -10.35 1.57
C ASN A 38 -10.34 -10.57 0.04
N TRP A 39 -9.59 -9.78 -0.73
CA TRP A 39 -9.47 -9.99 -2.18
C TRP A 39 -8.87 -11.37 -2.49
N GLN A 40 -7.69 -11.66 -1.93
CA GLN A 40 -6.97 -12.90 -2.25
C GLN A 40 -7.72 -14.16 -1.80
N SER A 41 -8.42 -14.11 -0.66
CA SER A 41 -9.24 -15.22 -0.16
C SER A 41 -10.42 -15.54 -1.07
N LYS A 42 -11.01 -14.50 -1.67
CA LYS A 42 -12.15 -14.66 -2.59
C LYS A 42 -11.72 -14.97 -4.02
N ASN A 43 -10.51 -14.57 -4.40
CA ASN A 43 -9.96 -14.72 -5.74
C ASN A 43 -8.60 -15.43 -5.64
N PRO A 44 -8.56 -16.72 -5.23
CA PRO A 44 -7.32 -17.42 -4.96
C PRO A 44 -6.41 -17.52 -6.19
N MET A 45 -6.99 -17.52 -7.39
CA MET A 45 -6.27 -17.54 -8.68
C MET A 45 -6.23 -16.17 -9.36
N GLY A 46 -6.61 -15.09 -8.67
CA GLY A 46 -6.76 -13.75 -9.25
C GLY A 46 -8.02 -13.62 -10.09
N TYR A 47 -8.01 -12.68 -11.05
CA TYR A 47 -9.05 -12.61 -12.06
C TYR A 47 -8.97 -13.84 -12.97
N GLY A 48 -10.11 -14.45 -13.30
CA GLY A 48 -10.17 -15.48 -14.34
C GLY A 48 -9.87 -14.86 -15.72
N GLU A 49 -9.33 -15.67 -16.62
CA GLU A 49 -9.28 -15.34 -18.06
C GLU A 49 -10.68 -15.43 -18.69
#